data_AF-A0A4Q4KNU7-F1
#
_entry.id   AF-A0A4Q4KNU7-F1
#
_cell.length_a   1.000
_cell.length_b   1.000
_cell.length_c   1.000
_cell.angle_alpha   90.00
_cell.angle_beta   90.00
_cell.angle_gamma   90.00
#
_symmetry.space_group_name_H-M   'P 1'
#
loop_
_entity.id
_entity.type
_entity.pdbx_description
1 polymer ?
#
loop_
_entity_poly.entity_id
_entity_poly.type
_entity_poly.pdbx_seq_one_letter_code
_entity_poly.pdbx_strand_id
1 'polypeptide(L)' 'MGLIKIVRKSKIEDRYHRNMGRICVQVTRIQKQFMGIPFQTVHKYRQTYTGEVKDCEECVISKAELSY' A
#
# COMPACT_ATOMS: atom_id res chain seq x y z
N MET A 1 -19.59 -0.35 -21.75
CA MET A 1 -19.22 -0.69 -20.36
C MET A 1 -17.91 -1.45 -20.40
N GLY A 2 -16.84 -0.91 -19.81
CA GLY A 2 -15.54 -1.57 -19.82
C GLY A 2 -15.55 -2.81 -18.93
N LEU A 3 -14.93 -3.89 -19.39
CA LEU A 3 -14.78 -5.13 -18.63
C LEU A 3 -13.82 -4.97 -17.43
N ILE A 4 -12.93 -3.97 -17.50
CA ILE A 4 -11.95 -3.64 -16.48
C ILE A 4 -12.41 -2.37 -15.75
N LYS A 5 -12.46 -2.45 -14.41
CA LYS A 5 -12.73 -1.33 -13.51
C LYS A 5 -11.50 -1.06 -12.66
N ILE A 6 -11.29 0.19 -12.28
CA ILE A 6 -10.29 0.57 -11.29
C ILE A 6 -11.03 0.84 -9.99
N VAL A 7 -10.67 0.14 -8.92
CA VAL A 7 -11.32 0.25 -7.61
C VAL A 7 -10.31 0.57 -6.52
N ARG A 8 -10.66 1.52 -5.67
CA ARG A 8 -9.92 1.89 -4.46
C ARG A 8 -10.52 1.17 -3.26
N LYS A 9 -9.70 0.45 -2.50
CA LYS A 9 -10.09 -0.15 -1.21
C LYS A 9 -9.09 0.26 -0.13
N SER A 10 -9.61 0.83 0.95
CA SER A 10 -8.84 1.13 2.16
C SER A 10 -9.13 0.11 3.23
N LYS A 11 -8.09 -0.46 3.84
CA LYS A 11 -8.20 -1.41 4.96
C LYS A 11 -7.18 -1.06 6.02
N ILE A 12 -7.56 -1.21 7.28
CA ILE A 12 -6.62 -1.13 8.40
C ILE A 12 -5.81 -2.43 8.42
N GLU A 13 -4.48 -2.31 8.39
CA GLU A 13 -3.57 -3.45 8.39
C GLU A 13 -2.48 -3.28 9.42
N ASP A 14 -2.18 -4.38 10.10
CA ASP A 14 -0.95 -4.51 10.88
C ASP A 14 0.24 -4.70 9.94
N ARG A 15 1.25 -3.85 10.11
CA ARG A 15 2.53 -3.90 9.44
C ARG A 15 3.62 -4.08 10.48
N TYR A 16 4.55 -4.97 10.19
CA TYR A 16 5.69 -5.24 11.06
C TYR A 16 6.97 -4.84 10.35
N HIS A 17 7.81 -4.09 11.06
CA HIS A 17 9.16 -3.77 10.62
C HIS A 17 10.16 -4.17 11.71
N ARG A 18 11.29 -4.74 11.31
CA ARG A 18 12.29 -5.29 12.26
C ARG A 18 12.78 -4.26 13.27
N ASN A 19 13.03 -3.02 12.81
CA ASN A 19 13.60 -1.96 13.66
C ASN A 19 12.53 -1.07 14.32
N MET A 20 11.28 -1.08 13.84
CA MET A 20 10.21 -0.16 14.32
C MET A 20 9.05 -0.89 15.01
N GLY A 21 9.02 -2.22 14.99
CA GLY A 21 7.95 -3.01 15.58
C GLY A 21 6.67 -3.03 14.74
N ARG A 22 5.52 -3.15 15.42
CA ARG A 22 4.20 -3.22 14.79
C ARG A 22 3.60 -1.82 14.65
N ILE A 23 2.99 -1.56 13.50
CA ILE A 23 2.13 -0.39 13.27
C ILE A 23 0.80 -0.83 12.67
N CYS A 24 -0.30 -0.33 13.24
CA CYS A 24 -1.64 -0.51 12.70
C CYS A 24 -2.00 0.74 11.90
N VAL A 25 -2.07 0.63 10.57
CA VAL A 25 -2.30 1.77 9.68
C VAL A 25 -3.33 1.51 8.61
N GLN A 26 -3.93 2.58 8.13
CA GLN A 26 -4.75 2.53 6.93
C GLN A 26 -3.86 2.32 5.69
N VAL A 27 -4.14 1.27 4.94
CA VAL A 27 -3.51 0.93 3.67
C VAL A 27 -4.56 1.08 2.58
N THR A 28 -4.28 1.95 1.61
CA THR A 28 -5.13 2.17 0.44
C THR A 28 -4.54 1.46 -0.76
N ARG A 29 -5.30 0.53 -1.36
CA ARG A 29 -4.94 -0.15 -2.60
C ARG A 29 -5.81 0.34 -3.74
N ILE A 30 -5.18 0.64 -4.87
CA ILE A 30 -5.83 0.86 -6.15
C ILE A 30 -5.61 -0.39 -6.99
N GLN A 31 -6.69 -1.08 -7.33
CA GLN A 31 -6.64 -2.37 -8.01
C GLN A 31 -7.49 -2.34 -9.28
N LYS A 32 -6.99 -2.98 -10.33
CA LYS A 32 -7.81 -3.34 -11.50
C LYS A 32 -8.65 -4.56 -11.15
N GLN A 33 -9.91 -4.48 -11.49
CA GLN A 33 -10.92 -5.49 -11.25
C GLN A 33 -11.55 -5.89 -12.57
N PHE A 34 -11.63 -7.18 -12.83
CA PHE A 34 -12.32 -7.75 -13.98
C PHE A 34 -13.47 -8.62 -13.47
N MET A 35 -14.69 -8.35 -13.94
CA MET A 35 -15.91 -9.07 -13.49
C MET A 35 -16.05 -9.21 -11.96
N GLY A 36 -15.65 -8.20 -11.19
CA GLY A 36 -15.76 -8.25 -9.73
C GLY A 36 -14.54 -8.85 -9.00
N ILE A 37 -13.57 -9.41 -9.73
CA ILE A 37 -12.37 -10.03 -9.15
C ILE A 37 -11.16 -9.10 -9.35
N PRO A 38 -10.47 -8.67 -8.28
CA PRO A 38 -9.24 -7.90 -8.41
C PRO A 38 -8.11 -8.80 -8.94
N PHE A 39 -7.44 -8.38 -10.01
CA PHE A 39 -6.37 -9.17 -10.64
C PHE A 39 -5.00 -8.47 -10.61
N GLN A 40 -4.96 -7.14 -10.50
CA GLN A 40 -3.70 -6.39 -10.48
C GLN A 40 -3.81 -5.22 -9.49
N THR A 41 -2.83 -5.09 -8.59
CA THR A 41 -2.66 -3.85 -7.81
C THR A 41 -1.84 -2.88 -8.65
N VAL A 42 -2.37 -1.68 -8.87
CA VAL A 42 -1.70 -0.61 -9.63
C VAL A 42 -0.86 0.25 -8.70
N HIS A 43 -1.46 0.66 -7.58
CA HIS A 43 -0.77 1.46 -6.56
C HIS A 43 -1.16 1.00 -5.17
N LYS A 44 -0.25 1.19 -4.23
CA LYS A 44 -0.44 0.81 -2.85
C LYS A 44 0.17 1.84 -1.93
N TYR A 45 -0.70 2.56 -1.23
CA TYR A 45 -0.32 3.60 -0.29
C TYR A 45 -0.55 3.13 1.14
N ARG A 46 0.23 3.67 2.06
CA ARG A 46 0.00 3.51 3.50
C ARG A 46 0.16 4.83 4.21
N GLN A 47 -0.57 4.97 5.31
CA GLN A 47 -0.28 6.02 6.27
C GLN A 47 1.01 5.69 7.05
N THR A 48 1.77 6.73 7.37
CA THR A 48 2.95 6.68 8.25
C THR A 48 2.57 7.07 9.68
N TYR A 49 3.49 6.89 10.63
CA TYR A 49 3.28 7.30 12.02
C TYR A 49 2.99 8.80 12.17
N THR A 50 3.53 9.62 11.27
CA THR A 50 3.33 11.08 11.26
C THR A 50 2.02 11.49 10.59
N GLY A 51 1.24 10.54 10.07
CA GLY A 51 -0.01 10.79 9.37
C GLY A 51 0.14 11.03 7.88
N GLU A 52 1.36 11.13 7.35
CA GLU A 52 1.63 11.27 5.91
C GLU A 52 1.25 10.00 5.15
N VAL A 53 0.67 10.16 3.96
CA VAL A 53 0.39 9.05 3.05
C VAL A 53 1.57 8.90 2.10
N LYS A 54 2.24 7.75 2.14
CA LYS A 54 3.38 7.42 1.27
C LYS A 54 3.10 6.19 0.45
N ASP A 55 3.79 6.06 -0.67
CA ASP A 55 3.81 4.80 -1.40
C ASP A 55 4.45 3.72 -0.52
N CYS A 56 3.89 2.51 -0.55
CA CYS A 56 4.46 1.38 0.15
C CYS A 56 5.88 1.05 -0.34
N GLU A 57 6.21 1.34 -1.60
CA GLU A 57 7.55 1.08 -2.14
C GLU A 57 8.62 2.03 -1.58
N GLU A 58 8.27 3.30 -1.35
CA GLU A 58 9.13 4.28 -0.68
C GLU A 58 9.36 3.95 0.80
N CYS A 59 8.47 3.15 1.37
CA CYS A 59 8.51 2.76 2.77
C CYS A 59 9.38 1.54 3.05
N VAL A 60 10.05 0.99 2.04
CA VAL A 60 10.98 -0.13 2.17
C VAL A 60 12.34 0.41 2.63
N ILE A 61 12.59 0.33 3.93
CA ILE A 61 13.79 0.92 4.57
C ILE A 61 15.10 0.34 4.00
N SER A 62 15.12 -0.94 3.61
CA SER A 62 16.30 -1.56 3.00
C SER A 62 16.72 -0.95 1.66
N LYS A 63 15.83 -0.22 0.96
CA LYS A 63 16.20 0.54 -0.24
C LYS A 63 16.86 1.88 0.08
N ALA A 64 16.56 2.48 1.23
CA ALA A 64 17.09 3.79 1.63
C ALA A 64 18.56 3.73 2.11
N GLU A 65 19.00 2.55 2.56
CA GLU A 65 20.38 2.30 3.03
C GLU A 65 21.38 2.09 1.88
N LEU A 66 20.93 1.89 0.64
CA LEU A 66 21.79 1.70 -0.56
C LEU A 66 22.06 3.00 -1.34
N SER A 67 21.67 4.15 -0.78
CA SER A 67 21.83 5.48 -1.38
C SER A 67 22.87 6.36 -0.67
N TYR A 68 23.72 5.75 0.18
CA TYR A 68 24.83 6.41 0.87
C TYR A 68 26.16 5.71 0.58
#